data_AF-A0A7R9MW15-F1
#
_entry.id   AF-A0A7R9MW15-F1
#
_cell.length_a   1.000
_cell.length_b   1.000
_cell.length_c   1.000
_cell.angle_alpha   90.00
_cell.angle_beta   90.00
_cell.angle_gamma   90.00
#
_symmetry.space_group_name_H-M   'P 1'
#
loop_
_entity.id
_entity.type
_entity.pdbx_description
1 polymer ?
#
loop_
_entity_poly.entity_id
_entity_poly.type
_entity_poly.pdbx_seq_one_letter_code
_entity_poly.pdbx_strand_id
1 'polypeptide(L)'
;HANRYGRYIVPLLSLSIDFYVRIFLQIYTSPHEVKRSARHSESEYNFNPTAPKVDRKCEHCGSTYHMGGPIWSDPIHSSQFISQLQKQLSDFNEQDFKTHKRMHGMLQVLSE
;
A
#
# COMPACT_ATOMS: atom_id res chain seq x y z
N HIS A 1 -2.11 9.43 -11.20
CA HIS A 1 -2.01 10.91 -11.14
C HIS A 1 -0.55 11.38 -11.14
N ALA A 2 0.30 10.91 -10.22
CA ALA A 2 1.73 11.28 -10.17
C ALA A 2 2.52 11.04 -11.47
N ASN A 3 2.23 9.94 -12.18
CA ASN A 3 2.89 9.61 -13.46
C ASN A 3 2.75 10.72 -14.51
N ARG A 4 1.67 11.51 -14.47
CA ARG A 4 1.47 12.66 -15.37
C ARG A 4 2.58 13.72 -15.21
N TYR A 5 3.15 13.82 -14.03
CA TYR A 5 4.16 14.81 -13.66
C TYR A 5 5.59 14.24 -13.68
N GLY A 6 5.81 13.08 -14.29
CA GLY A 6 7.13 12.44 -14.30
C GLY A 6 7.59 11.97 -12.92
N ARG A 7 6.63 11.72 -12.02
CA ARG A 7 6.88 11.23 -10.65
C ARG A 7 6.30 9.85 -10.44
N TYR A 8 7.02 9.01 -9.70
CA TYR A 8 6.51 7.72 -9.23
C TYR A 8 6.40 7.72 -7.70
N ILE A 9 5.50 6.87 -7.21
CA ILE A 9 5.15 6.76 -5.80
C ILE A 9 5.61 5.40 -5.30
N VAL A 10 6.23 5.38 -4.12
CA VAL A 10 6.55 4.15 -3.38
C VAL A 10 5.84 4.21 -2.03
N PRO A 11 4.90 3.29 -1.74
CA PRO A 11 4.28 3.22 -0.43
C PRO A 11 5.28 2.70 0.62
N LEU A 12 5.31 3.38 1.75
CA LEU A 12 6.14 3.01 2.90
C LEU A 12 5.32 2.34 3.99
N LEU A 13 4.12 2.85 4.24
CA LEU A 13 3.23 2.40 5.31
C LEU A 13 1.78 2.75 4.99
N SER A 14 0.88 1.79 5.13
CA SER A 14 -0.57 2.00 5.04
C SER A 14 -1.26 1.57 6.33
N LEU A 15 -2.14 2.40 6.87
CA LEU A 15 -2.84 2.17 8.13
C LEU A 15 -4.33 2.42 7.94
N SER A 16 -5.16 1.51 8.46
CA SER A 16 -6.62 1.72 8.60
C SER A 16 -6.97 1.80 10.08
N ILE A 17 -7.30 3.00 10.55
CA ILE A 17 -7.46 3.32 11.98
C ILE A 17 -8.62 4.29 12.16
N ASP A 18 -9.56 3.96 13.04
CA ASP A 18 -10.69 4.82 13.44
C ASP A 18 -11.44 5.43 12.23
N PHE A 19 -11.79 4.62 11.24
CA PHE A 19 -12.45 5.05 9.99
C PHE A 19 -11.61 5.92 9.05
N TYR A 20 -10.32 6.11 9.34
CA TYR A 20 -9.38 6.81 8.47
C TYR A 20 -8.36 5.85 7.86
N VAL A 21 -8.06 6.08 6.59
CA VAL A 21 -6.91 5.46 5.91
C VAL A 21 -5.77 6.47 5.88
N ARG A 22 -4.61 6.12 6.44
CA ARG A 22 -3.38 6.91 6.39
C ARG A 22 -2.34 6.17 5.57
N ILE A 23 -1.84 6.82 4.52
CA ILE A 23 -0.83 6.25 3.64
C ILE A 23 0.38 7.18 3.63
N PHE A 24 1.54 6.63 4.00
CA PHE A 24 2.83 7.30 3.90
C PHE A 24 3.52 6.85 2.63
N LEU A 25 3.88 7.82 1.81
CA LEU A 25 4.39 7.61 0.46
C LEU A 25 5.71 8.37 0.29
N GLN A 26 6.66 7.77 -0.41
CA GLN A 26 7.83 8.46 -0.92
C GLN A 26 7.63 8.77 -2.40
N ILE A 27 7.88 10.02 -2.78
CA ILE A 27 7.72 10.49 -4.17
C ILE A 27 9.09 10.73 -4.76
N TYR A 28 9.34 10.09 -5.89
CA TYR A 28 10.57 10.24 -6.65
C TYR A 28 10.27 10.82 -8.03
N THR A 29 11.23 11.54 -8.60
CA THR A 29 11.14 12.06 -9.96
C THR A 29 12.08 11.24 -10.84
N SER A 30 11.52 10.47 -11.76
CA SER A 30 12.30 9.69 -12.73
C SER A 30 11.42 9.32 -13.92
N PRO A 31 11.67 9.90 -15.12
CA PRO A 31 10.88 9.62 -16.31
C PRO A 31 10.89 8.14 -16.74
N HIS A 32 11.97 7.40 -16.43
CA HIS A 32 12.08 5.98 -16.72
C HIS A 32 11.19 5.14 -15.79
N GLU A 33 11.29 5.38 -14.49
CA GLU A 33 10.54 4.63 -13.47
C GLU A 33 9.04 4.94 -13.50
N VAL A 34 8.63 6.11 -14.02
CA VAL A 34 7.21 6.46 -14.21
C VAL A 34 6.47 5.51 -15.14
N LYS A 35 7.16 4.94 -16.14
CA LYS A 35 6.57 3.94 -17.02
C LYS A 35 6.46 2.59 -16.34
N ARG A 36 7.38 2.31 -15.40
CA ARG A 36 7.38 1.08 -14.61
C ARG A 36 6.37 1.14 -13.47
N SER A 37 6.16 2.29 -12.83
CA SER A 37 5.22 2.47 -11.72
C SER A 37 3.76 2.19 -12.08
N ALA A 38 3.39 2.35 -13.36
CA ALA A 38 2.09 1.92 -13.86
C ALA A 38 1.88 0.40 -13.67
N ARG A 39 2.96 -0.38 -13.68
CA ARG A 39 2.97 -1.83 -13.43
C ARG A 39 2.80 -2.20 -11.95
N HIS A 40 3.03 -1.27 -11.03
CA HIS A 40 2.80 -1.53 -9.60
C HIS A 40 1.30 -1.49 -9.26
N SER A 41 0.51 -0.85 -10.13
CA SER A 41 -0.95 -0.96 -10.21
C SER A 41 -1.42 -2.05 -11.19
N GLU A 42 -0.50 -2.78 -11.83
CA GLU A 42 -0.75 -3.65 -12.98
C GLU A 42 0.39 -4.68 -13.09
N SER A 43 0.29 -5.78 -12.31
CA SER A 43 1.30 -6.84 -12.10
C SER A 43 2.33 -7.04 -13.23
N GLU A 44 3.59 -7.32 -12.87
CA GLU A 44 4.82 -7.34 -13.70
C GLU A 44 4.87 -8.24 -14.96
N TYR A 45 3.76 -8.85 -15.39
CA TYR A 45 3.61 -9.48 -16.71
C TYR A 45 2.75 -8.54 -17.57
N ASN A 46 3.07 -8.35 -18.85
CA ASN A 46 2.36 -7.45 -19.78
C ASN A 46 0.88 -7.83 -20.02
N PHE A 47 0.06 -7.74 -18.98
CA PHE A 47 -1.37 -7.96 -18.96
C PHE A 47 -1.91 -6.85 -18.07
N ASN A 48 -2.76 -5.99 -18.65
CA ASN A 48 -3.72 -5.19 -17.88
C ASN A 48 -4.23 -6.00 -16.70
N PRO A 49 -4.50 -5.45 -15.48
CA PRO A 49 -4.91 -6.24 -14.33
C PRO A 49 -6.02 -7.15 -14.80
N THR A 50 -5.67 -8.41 -15.06
CA THR A 50 -6.56 -9.28 -15.78
C THR A 50 -7.44 -9.70 -14.66
N ALA A 51 -8.59 -9.04 -14.59
CA ALA A 51 -9.78 -9.55 -13.96
C ALA A 51 -9.66 -11.07 -14.02
N PRO A 52 -9.67 -11.78 -12.86
CA PRO A 52 -9.50 -13.22 -12.87
C PRO A 52 -10.35 -13.79 -14.00
N LYS A 53 -9.84 -14.78 -14.75
CA LYS A 53 -10.54 -15.34 -15.91
C LYS A 53 -11.78 -16.14 -15.47
N VAL A 54 -12.67 -15.46 -14.76
CA VAL A 54 -13.95 -15.90 -14.28
C VAL A 54 -14.97 -15.28 -15.20
N ASP A 55 -16.04 -16.03 -15.45
CA ASP A 55 -17.20 -15.49 -16.15
C ASP A 55 -17.78 -14.30 -15.35
N ARG A 56 -18.66 -13.50 -15.96
CA ARG A 56 -19.33 -12.39 -15.27
C ARG A 56 -20.25 -12.88 -14.13
N LYS A 57 -20.53 -14.17 -14.06
CA LYS A 57 -21.38 -14.82 -13.06
C LYS A 57 -20.60 -15.82 -12.21
N CYS A 58 -20.98 -15.91 -10.94
CA CYS A 58 -20.47 -16.91 -10.02
C CYS A 58 -20.95 -18.31 -10.40
N GLU A 59 -20.01 -19.25 -10.50
CA GLU A 59 -20.29 -20.66 -10.85
C GLU A 59 -21.10 -21.41 -9.77
N HIS A 60 -21.10 -20.92 -8.52
CA HIS A 60 -21.81 -21.56 -7.41
C HIS A 60 -23.23 -21.02 -7.19
N CYS A 61 -23.47 -19.72 -7.41
CA CYS A 61 -24.75 -19.07 -7.09
C CYS A 61 -25.40 -18.32 -8.26
N GLY A 62 -24.70 -18.15 -9.39
CA GLY A 62 -25.23 -17.48 -10.59
C GLY A 62 -25.29 -15.95 -10.51
N SER A 63 -24.96 -15.35 -9.36
CA SER A 63 -24.92 -13.89 -9.18
C SER A 63 -23.79 -13.23 -9.98
N THR A 64 -23.99 -11.98 -10.40
CA THR A 64 -22.99 -11.21 -11.14
C THR A 64 -21.81 -10.81 -10.25
N TYR A 65 -20.57 -10.99 -10.72
CA TYR A 65 -19.40 -10.46 -10.04
C TYR A 65 -19.29 -8.95 -10.26
N HIS A 66 -19.18 -8.20 -9.16
CA HIS A 66 -18.84 -6.78 -9.18
C HIS A 66 -17.34 -6.63 -8.93
N MET A 67 -16.59 -6.27 -9.97
CA MET A 67 -15.14 -6.06 -9.85
C MET A 67 -14.84 -4.60 -9.50
N GLY A 68 -14.15 -4.40 -8.39
CA GLY A 68 -13.57 -3.13 -8.01
C GLY A 68 -12.38 -2.77 -8.91
N GLY A 69 -12.29 -1.48 -9.26
CA GLY A 69 -11.30 -0.96 -10.19
C GLY A 69 -9.86 -1.02 -9.68
N PRO A 70 -8.90 -0.58 -10.51
CA PRO A 70 -7.49 -0.93 -10.38
C PRO A 70 -6.96 -0.56 -9.00
N ILE A 71 -6.43 -1.58 -8.31
CA ILE A 71 -5.81 -1.45 -7.00
C ILE A 71 -4.30 -1.51 -7.15
N TRP A 72 -3.60 -0.95 -6.17
CA TRP A 72 -2.18 -1.19 -6.02
C TRP A 72 -1.95 -2.65 -5.64
N SER A 73 -1.21 -3.40 -6.47
CA SER A 73 -0.94 -4.83 -6.26
C SER A 73 0.37 -5.09 -5.54
N ASP A 74 1.27 -4.11 -5.54
CA ASP A 74 2.60 -4.24 -4.98
C ASP A 74 2.60 -4.09 -3.45
N PRO A 75 3.70 -4.47 -2.76
CA PRO A 75 3.80 -4.31 -1.31
C PRO A 75 3.46 -2.88 -0.88
N ILE A 76 2.53 -2.76 0.06
CA ILE A 76 2.06 -1.46 0.62
C ILE A 76 2.78 -1.07 1.92
N HIS A 77 3.65 -1.95 2.41
CA HIS A 77 4.44 -1.80 3.63
C HIS A 77 5.90 -2.09 3.32
N SER A 78 6.79 -1.15 3.64
CA SER A 78 8.23 -1.34 3.55
C SER A 78 8.75 -1.86 4.89
N SER A 79 9.25 -3.10 4.91
CA SER A 79 9.80 -3.73 6.10
C SER A 79 10.95 -2.92 6.70
N GLN A 80 11.85 -2.41 5.86
CA GLN A 80 12.96 -1.57 6.29
C GLN A 80 12.48 -0.30 6.99
N PHE A 81 11.46 0.36 6.44
CA PHE A 81 10.89 1.58 7.03
C PHE A 81 10.21 1.28 8.37
N ILE A 82 9.45 0.18 8.45
CA ILE A 82 8.76 -0.23 9.69
C ILE A 82 9.77 -0.54 10.79
N SER A 83 10.83 -1.31 10.51
CA SER A 83 11.87 -1.62 11.50
C SER A 83 12.59 -0.37 11.99
N GLN A 84 12.88 0.60 11.10
CA GLN A 84 13.47 1.88 11.49
C GLN A 84 12.53 2.69 12.39
N LEU A 85 11.24 2.74 12.04
CA LEU A 85 10.23 3.47 12.81
C LEU A 85 10.00 2.84 14.19
N GLN A 86 9.96 1.51 14.27
CA GLN A 86 9.88 0.80 15.56
C GLN A 86 11.08 1.13 16.45
N LYS A 87 12.29 1.12 15.89
CA LYS A 87 13.51 1.50 16.64
C LYS A 87 13.44 2.94 17.14
N GLN A 88 12.99 3.87 16.29
CA GLN A 88 12.86 5.27 16.72
C GLN A 88 11.84 5.42 17.84
N LEU A 89 10.71 4.70 17.79
CA LEU A 89 9.70 4.74 18.85
C LEU A 89 10.18 4.12 20.16
N SER A 90 11.08 3.14 20.14
CA SER A 90 11.72 2.63 21.36
C SER A 90 12.71 3.63 21.97
N ASP A 91 13.32 4.49 21.17
CA ASP A 91 14.28 5.50 21.63
C ASP A 91 13.58 6.74 22.25
N PHE A 92 12.32 7.02 21.87
CA PHE A 92 11.53 8.11 22.43
C PHE A 92 10.89 7.77 23.78
N ASN A 93 10.74 8.77 24.64
CA ASN A 93 10.02 8.60 25.89
C ASN A 93 8.52 8.53 25.62
N GLU A 94 7.82 7.68 26.37
CA GLU A 94 6.37 7.50 26.24
C GLU A 94 5.57 8.80 26.44
N GLN A 95 6.14 9.76 27.18
CA GLN A 95 5.53 11.06 27.47
C GLN A 95 5.58 12.04 26.28
N ASP A 96 6.45 11.79 25.29
CA ASP A 96 6.61 12.67 24.12
C ASP A 96 5.39 12.57 23.20
N PHE A 97 4.73 11.40 23.17
CA PHE A 97 3.56 11.15 22.34
C PHE A 97 2.43 10.53 23.16
N LYS A 98 1.30 11.24 23.28
CA LYS A 98 0.07 10.71 23.91
C LYS A 98 -0.42 9.39 23.32
N THR A 99 -0.05 9.10 22.07
CA THR A 99 -0.41 7.89 21.32
C THR A 99 0.71 6.86 21.23
N HIS A 100 1.77 6.97 22.03
CA HIS A 100 2.95 6.10 21.98
C HIS A 100 2.60 4.60 22.03
N LYS A 101 1.89 4.16 23.08
CA LYS A 101 1.40 2.76 23.21
C LYS A 101 0.63 2.29 21.99
N ARG A 102 -0.19 3.18 21.41
CA ARG A 102 -1.05 2.87 20.27
C ARG A 102 -0.21 2.67 18.99
N MET A 103 0.76 3.54 18.75
CA MET A 103 1.68 3.42 17.62
C MET A 103 2.53 2.15 17.72
N HIS A 104 3.04 1.83 18.91
CA HIS A 104 3.79 0.60 19.16
C HIS A 104 2.96 -0.65 18.82
N GLY A 105 1.74 -0.75 19.35
CA GLY A 105 0.86 -1.88 19.06
C GLY A 105 0.53 -2.01 17.58
N MET A 106 0.27 -0.91 16.89
CA MET A 106 -0.01 -0.92 15.45
C MET A 106 1.18 -1.37 14.62
N LEU A 107 2.38 -0.90 14.94
CA LEU A 107 3.58 -1.26 14.19
C LEU A 107 3.99 -2.71 14.43
N GLN A 108 3.71 -3.26 15.61
CA GLN A 108 4.00 -4.66 15.90
C GLN A 108 3.14 -5.61 15.07
N VAL A 109 1.86 -5.29 14.89
CA VAL A 109 0.95 -6.04 14.00
C VAL A 109 1.40 -6.00 12.54
N LEU A 110 2.09 -4.93 12.13
CA LEU A 110 2.59 -4.80 10.76
C LEU A 110 3.96 -5.46 10.52
N SER A 111 4.66 -5.85 11.59
CA SER A 111 5.95 -6.54 11.49
C SER A 111 5.86 -8.06 11.58
N GLU A 112 4.74 -8.61 12.04
CA GLU A 112 4.42 -10.06 11.98
C GLU A 112 3.95 -10.47 10.59
#